data_AF-A0A1M7QVS8-F1
#
_entry.id   AF-A0A1M7QVS8-F1
#
_cell.length_a   1.000
_cell.length_b   1.000
_cell.length_c   1.000
_cell.angle_alpha   90.00
_cell.angle_beta   90.00
_cell.angle_gamma   90.00
#
_symmetry.space_group_name_H-M   'P 1'
#
loop_
_entity.id
_entity.type
_entity.pdbx_description
1 polymer ?
#
loop_
_entity_poly.entity_id
_entity_poly.type
_entity_poly.pdbx_seq_one_letter_code
_entity_poly.pdbx_strand_id
1 'polypeptide(L)' 'MDSKAWLVTGCSTGLGRAIAIQALENGYYVAVGARKTTDVDDLVKLYPKTLAVKLAVLIAA' A
#
# COMPACT_ATOMS: atom_id res chain seq x y z
N MET A 1 -4.86 -6.58 21.49
CA MET A 1 -3.66 -6.83 20.65
C MET A 1 -3.69 -5.82 19.53
N ASP A 2 -2.85 -4.79 19.65
CA ASP A 2 -2.78 -3.69 18.68
C ASP A 2 -2.35 -4.21 17.32
N SER A 3 -3.32 -4.38 16.41
CA SER A 3 -3.03 -4.69 15.02
C SER A 3 -2.41 -3.44 14.38
N LYS A 4 -1.08 -3.37 14.38
CA LYS A 4 -0.34 -2.27 13.75
C LYS A 4 -0.59 -2.28 12.24
N ALA A 5 -1.18 -1.21 11.75
CA ALA A 5 -1.42 -0.98 10.33
C ALA A 5 -0.46 0.08 9.80
N TRP A 6 0.07 -0.14 8.60
CA TRP A 6 1.02 0.76 7.93
C TRP A 6 0.32 1.45 6.75
N LEU A 7 0.48 2.75 6.62
CA LEU A 7 0.14 3.47 5.40
C LEU A 7 1.43 3.71 4.61
N VAL A 8 1.51 3.14 3.41
CA VAL A 8 2.67 3.30 2.53
C VAL A 8 2.22 4.02 1.26
N THR A 9 2.84 5.14 0.92
CA THR A 9 2.52 5.93 -0.28
C THR A 9 3.52 5.65 -1.41
N GLY A 10 3.16 6.02 -2.63
CA GLY A 10 4.02 5.76 -3.80
C GLY A 10 4.17 4.27 -4.10
N CYS A 11 3.12 3.47 -3.84
CA CYS A 11 3.18 2.02 -3.99
C CYS A 11 3.09 1.53 -5.44
N SER A 12 2.85 2.41 -6.42
CA SER A 12 2.79 2.03 -7.84
C SER A 12 4.09 1.34 -8.31
N THR A 13 5.26 1.84 -7.88
CA THR A 13 6.58 1.31 -8.27
C THR A 13 7.68 1.72 -7.27
N GLY A 14 8.84 1.06 -7.30
CA GLY A 14 10.03 1.51 -6.59
C GLY A 14 10.00 1.25 -5.08
N LEU A 15 10.61 2.15 -4.30
CA LEU A 15 10.85 1.96 -2.87
C LEU A 15 9.55 1.77 -2.06
N GLY A 16 8.51 2.57 -2.33
CA GLY A 16 7.22 2.45 -1.63
C GLY A 16 6.61 1.06 -1.79
N ARG A 17 6.67 0.50 -3.01
CA ARG A 17 6.21 -0.87 -3.28
C ARG A 17 7.04 -1.93 -2.54
N ALA A 18 8.37 -1.79 -2.53
CA ALA A 18 9.25 -2.72 -1.83
C ALA A 18 9.00 -2.74 -0.31
N ILE A 19 8.79 -1.57 0.30
CA ILE A 19 8.45 -1.45 1.73
C ILE A 19 7.09 -2.09 2.00
N ALA A 20 6.09 -1.83 1.16
CA ALA A 20 4.77 -2.42 1.32
C ALA A 20 4.81 -3.96 1.26
N ILE A 21 5.54 -4.53 0.31
CA ILE A 21 5.73 -5.98 0.18
C ILE A 21 6.38 -6.55 1.44
N GLN A 22 7.49 -5.97 1.91
CA GLN A 22 8.17 -6.44 3.12
C GLN A 22 7.28 -6.36 4.36
N ALA A 23 6.47 -5.30 4.52
CA ALA A 23 5.52 -5.20 5.62
C ALA A 23 4.41 -6.27 5.53
N LEU A 24 3.90 -6.54 4.32
CA LEU A 24 2.88 -7.58 4.08
C LEU A 24 3.44 -8.99 4.33
N GLU A 25 4.66 -9.28 3.91
CA GLU A 25 5.37 -10.56 4.16
C GLU A 25 5.58 -10.81 5.65
N ASN A 26 5.82 -9.75 6.43
CA ASN A 26 5.92 -9.83 7.89
C ASN A 26 4.55 -9.90 8.59
N GLY A 27 3.44 -9.97 7.84
CA GLY A 27 2.10 -10.21 8.36
C GLY A 27 1.38 -8.98 8.91
N TYR A 28 1.89 -7.77 8.66
CA TYR A 28 1.23 -6.51 9.01
C TYR A 28 0.06 -6.22 8.08
N TYR A 29 -0.87 -5.38 8.55
CA TYR A 29 -1.88 -4.77 7.68
C TYR A 29 -1.27 -3.57 6.98
N VAL A 30 -1.46 -3.45 5.67
CA VAL A 30 -0.87 -2.38 4.89
C VAL A 30 -1.91 -1.71 3.99
N ALA A 31 -2.12 -0.42 4.20
CA ALA A 31 -2.81 0.45 3.26
C ALA A 31 -1.79 0.94 2.21
N VAL A 32 -1.97 0.51 0.96
CA VAL A 32 -1.08 0.84 -0.16
C VAL A 32 -1.65 2.00 -0.97
N GLY A 33 -0.98 3.14 -0.90
CA GLY A 33 -1.35 4.39 -1.55
C GLY A 33 -0.74 4.52 -2.94
N ALA A 34 -1.60 4.65 -3.96
CA ALA A 34 -1.19 4.87 -5.35
C ALA A 34 -2.13 5.87 -6.05
N ARG A 35 -1.65 6.51 -7.13
CA ARG A 35 -2.50 7.43 -7.94
C ARG A 35 -3.63 6.68 -8.65
N LYS A 36 -3.33 5.48 -9.14
CA LYS A 36 -4.28 4.53 -9.71
C LYS A 36 -4.21 3.27 -8.86
N THR A 37 -5.35 2.82 -8.33
CA THR A 37 -5.42 1.60 -7.52
C THR A 37 -5.09 0.36 -8.35
N THR A 38 -5.35 0.40 -9.66
CA THR A 38 -4.97 -0.66 -10.60
C THR A 38 -3.47 -0.97 -10.61
N ASP A 39 -2.62 -0.01 -10.24
CA ASP A 39 -1.16 -0.21 -10.17
C ASP A 39 -0.74 -1.11 -8.99
N VAL A 40 -1.65 -1.36 -8.04
CA VAL A 40 -1.40 -2.13 -6.81
C VAL A 40 -2.42 -3.26 -6.60
N ASP A 41 -3.23 -3.57 -7.61
CA ASP A 41 -4.25 -4.65 -7.56
C ASP A 41 -3.60 -6.03 -7.34
N ASP A 42 -2.37 -6.21 -7.81
CA ASP A 42 -1.58 -7.41 -7.58
C ASP A 42 -1.29 -7.62 -6.09
N LEU A 43 -0.96 -6.55 -5.35
CA LEU A 43 -0.71 -6.61 -3.92
C LEU A 43 -1.96 -7.02 -3.13
N VAL A 44 -3.14 -6.53 -3.55
CA VAL A 44 -4.41 -6.93 -2.94
C VAL A 44 -4.73 -8.40 -3.20
N LYS A 45 -4.44 -8.91 -4.40
CA LYS A 45 -4.67 -10.31 -4.77
C LYS A 45 -3.72 -11.26 -4.06
N LEU A 46 -2.45 -10.87 -3.91
CA LEU A 46 -1.42 -11.71 -3.30
C LEU A 46 -1.47 -11.70 -1.78
N TYR A 47 -1.88 -10.58 -1.17
CA TYR A 47 -1.86 -10.40 0.28
C TYR A 47 -3.24 -9.95 0.80
N PRO A 48 -3.99 -10.85 1.48
CA PRO A 48 -5.33 -10.54 2.00
C PRO A 48 -5.40 -9.42 3.05
N LYS A 49 -4.25 -9.03 3.63
CA LYS A 49 -4.13 -7.95 4.62
C LYS A 49 -3.83 -6.58 4.00
N THR A 50 -4.07 -6.42 2.71
CA THR A 50 -3.83 -5.19 1.95
C THR A 50 -5.11 -4.40 1.72
N LEU A 51 -5.05 -3.08 1.87
CA LEU A 51 -6.09 -2.14 1.44
C LEU A 51 -5.53 -1.19 0.38
N ALA A 52 -6.04 -1.23 -0.84
CA ALA A 52 -5.66 -0.27 -1.88
C ALA A 52 -6.34 1.09 -1.63
N VAL A 53 -5.54 2.16 -1.59
CA VAL A 53 -6.01 3.52 -1.35
C VAL A 53 -5.62 4.39 -2.54
N LYS A 54 -6.62 4.99 -3.20
CA LYS A 54 -6.37 6.03 -4.20
C LYS A 54 -5.88 7.29 -3.48
N LEU A 55 -4.64 7.68 -3.73
CA LEU A 55 -4.02 8.84 -3.08
C LEU A 55 -3.27 9.69 -4.11
N ALA A 56 -3.60 10.98 -4.17
CA ALA A 56 -2.88 11.99 -4.95
C ALA A 56 -2.27 13.00 -3.96
N VAL A 57 -0.95 13.16 -4.00
CA VAL A 57 -0.21 14.06 -3.08
C VAL A 57 -0.09 15.50 -3.63
N LEU A 58 -0.93 15.87 -4.60
CA LEU A 58 -1.05 17.25 -5.03
C LEU A 58 -2.02 17.97 -4.08
N ILE A 59 -1.52 19.01 -3.42
CA ILE A 59 -2.36 19.99 -2.74
C ILE A 59 -3.24 20.58 -3.85
N ALA A 60 -4.57 20.48 -3.73
CA ALA A 60 -5.46 21.30 -4.54
C ALA A 60 -5.17 22.75 -4.11
N ALA A 61 -4.41 23.46 -4.95
CA ALA A 61 -4.18 24.89 -4.80
C ALA A 61 -5.48 25.66 -5.05
#